data_AF-A0A7J6T1Y1-F1
#
_entry.id   AF-A0A7J6T1Y1-F1
#
_cell.length_a   1.000
_cell.length_b   1.000
_cell.length_c   1.000
_cell.angle_alpha   90.00
_cell.angle_beta   90.00
_cell.angle_gamma   90.00
#
_symmetry.space_group_name_H-M   'P 1'
#
loop_
_entity.id
_entity.type
_entity.pdbx_description
1 polymer ?
#
loop_
_entity_poly.entity_id
_entity_poly.type
_entity_poly.pdbx_seq_one_letter_code
_entity_poly.pdbx_strand_id
1 'polypeptide(L)'
;AARTVAAEGRKGLSRADPEAEKEILSELLDGVVGVGGLKVADGYELKLVEAPGSGDWDDELQQYRFVASWKLKSVETPTGRTWNSSRLIEQLSPAERAEFREHCDFYLEKKWWEVCDGQDLPGGEPGAGIIFPVRQDSSKTTTIRPVVDLRSTNAQSPRVSAEQLGTRDAVMRLRGALRRHSVVRQFDLSKAFYCISVECSGADGLQTSIKLRIGKTALECRRLAFGLA
;
A
#
# COMPACT_ATOMS: atom_id res chain seq x y z
N ALA A 1 8.20 -66.80 -9.43
CA ALA A 1 8.34 -66.20 -8.08
C ALA A 1 8.06 -64.72 -8.19
N ALA A 2 6.83 -64.31 -7.87
CA ALA A 2 6.42 -62.92 -7.70
C ALA A 2 5.57 -62.89 -6.43
N ARG A 3 6.02 -62.15 -5.42
CA ARG A 3 5.27 -61.89 -4.19
C ARG A 3 5.30 -60.38 -3.92
N THR A 4 4.12 -59.80 -4.08
CA THR A 4 3.44 -58.84 -3.20
C THR A 4 4.28 -57.99 -2.25
N VAL A 5 4.17 -56.67 -2.37
CA VAL A 5 3.79 -55.82 -1.22
C VAL A 5 2.77 -54.79 -1.72
N ALA A 6 1.54 -54.93 -1.25
CA ALA A 6 0.51 -53.92 -1.34
C ALA A 6 0.91 -52.72 -0.46
N ALA A 7 0.92 -51.52 -1.02
CA ALA A 7 0.98 -50.30 -0.24
C ALA A 7 -0.46 -49.87 0.11
N GLU A 8 -0.95 -50.40 1.22
CA GLU A 8 -2.09 -49.85 1.93
C GLU A 8 -1.76 -48.46 2.47
N GLY A 9 -2.76 -47.56 2.45
CA GLY A 9 -2.95 -46.57 3.50
C GLY A 9 -2.09 -45.30 3.45
N ARG A 10 -2.53 -44.32 2.65
CA ARG A 10 -2.58 -42.92 3.13
C ARG A 10 -3.97 -42.35 2.93
N LYS A 11 -4.85 -42.66 3.88
CA LYS A 11 -6.03 -41.84 4.19
C LYS A 11 -5.53 -40.48 4.70
N GLY A 12 -6.10 -39.40 4.15
CA GLY A 12 -6.38 -38.18 4.89
C GLY A 12 -5.24 -37.16 5.03
N LEU A 13 -5.03 -36.36 3.99
CA LEU A 13 -5.15 -34.91 4.19
C LEU A 13 -6.46 -34.55 3.52
N SER A 14 -7.54 -34.48 4.31
CA SER A 14 -8.78 -33.86 3.86
C SER A 14 -8.39 -32.52 3.24
N ARG A 15 -8.62 -32.35 1.94
CA ARG A 15 -8.72 -30.98 1.40
C ARG A 15 -9.78 -30.33 2.28
N ALA A 16 -9.41 -29.30 3.03
CA ALA A 16 -10.38 -28.52 3.76
C ALA A 16 -11.49 -28.14 2.77
N ASP A 17 -12.74 -28.30 3.18
CA ASP A 17 -13.87 -27.86 2.37
C ASP A 17 -13.68 -26.36 2.13
N PRO A 18 -13.49 -25.91 0.88
CA PRO A 18 -13.23 -24.51 0.58
C PRO A 18 -14.32 -23.57 1.13
N GLU A 19 -15.56 -24.06 1.24
CA GLU A 19 -16.66 -23.28 1.80
C GLU A 19 -16.54 -23.15 3.32
N ALA A 20 -16.16 -24.22 4.03
CA ALA A 20 -15.90 -24.17 5.47
C ALA A 20 -14.69 -23.29 5.80
N GLU A 21 -13.64 -23.32 4.97
CA GLU A 21 -12.48 -22.43 5.12
C GLU A 21 -12.88 -20.96 4.92
N LYS A 22 -13.73 -20.68 3.92
CA LYS A 22 -14.25 -19.34 3.66
C LYS A 22 -15.14 -18.82 4.80
N GLU A 23 -16.01 -19.67 5.36
CA GLU A 23 -16.88 -19.32 6.48
C GLU A 23 -16.05 -18.96 7.73
N ILE A 24 -15.08 -19.80 8.10
CA ILE A 24 -14.17 -19.54 9.23
C ILE A 24 -13.38 -18.23 9.00
N LEU A 25 -12.89 -18.00 7.78
CA LEU A 25 -12.17 -16.76 7.47
C LEU A 25 -13.08 -15.53 7.58
N SER A 26 -14.33 -15.61 7.11
CA SER A 26 -15.31 -14.54 7.26
C SER A 26 -15.56 -14.24 8.74
N GLU A 27 -15.85 -15.25 9.56
CA GLU A 27 -16.09 -15.09 11.00
C GLU A 27 -14.89 -14.45 11.72
N LEU A 28 -13.67 -14.86 11.37
CA LEU A 28 -12.45 -14.28 11.94
C LEU A 28 -12.27 -12.82 11.53
N LEU A 29 -12.49 -12.49 10.26
CA LEU A 29 -12.34 -11.13 9.74
C LEU A 29 -13.43 -10.21 10.30
N ASP A 30 -14.68 -10.68 10.39
CA ASP A 30 -15.78 -9.96 11.03
C ASP A 30 -15.51 -9.71 12.51
N GLY A 31 -14.95 -10.70 13.20
CA GLY A 31 -14.46 -10.55 14.56
C GLY A 31 -13.41 -9.44 14.68
N VAL A 32 -12.46 -9.36 13.74
CA VAL A 32 -11.44 -8.29 13.70
C VAL A 32 -12.07 -6.92 13.37
N VAL A 33 -13.03 -6.85 12.45
CA VAL A 33 -13.79 -5.62 12.18
C VAL A 33 -14.48 -5.14 13.46
N GLY A 34 -15.09 -6.05 14.22
CA GLY A 34 -15.76 -5.75 15.49
C GLY A 34 -14.85 -5.23 16.60
N VAL A 35 -13.54 -5.55 16.56
CA VAL A 35 -12.54 -4.98 17.47
C VAL A 35 -12.31 -3.48 17.21
N GLY A 36 -12.52 -3.03 15.97
CA GLY A 36 -12.34 -1.65 15.56
C GLY A 36 -10.86 -1.27 15.38
N GLY A 37 -10.51 -0.08 15.84
CA GLY A 37 -9.18 0.52 15.67
C GLY A 37 -8.08 -0.13 16.53
N LEU A 38 -7.05 -0.67 15.89
CA LEU A 38 -5.84 -1.15 16.56
C LEU A 38 -4.75 -0.09 16.52
N LYS A 39 -4.24 0.32 17.68
CA LYS A 39 -3.08 1.20 17.75
C LYS A 39 -1.82 0.45 17.30
N VAL A 40 -1.26 0.85 16.16
CA VAL A 40 -0.03 0.24 15.59
C VAL A 40 1.24 1.00 15.94
N ALA A 41 1.12 2.31 16.17
CA ALA A 41 2.20 3.17 16.63
C ALA A 41 1.61 4.43 17.30
N ASP A 42 2.45 5.26 17.90
CA ASP A 42 1.99 6.53 18.47
C ASP A 42 1.46 7.46 17.38
N GLY A 43 0.16 7.80 17.47
CA GLY A 43 -0.53 8.63 16.50
C GLY A 43 -1.07 7.90 15.28
N TYR A 44 -0.91 6.56 15.21
CA TYR A 44 -1.40 5.73 14.10
C TYR A 44 -2.33 4.63 14.59
N GLU A 45 -3.43 4.47 13.87
CA GLU A 45 -4.41 3.41 14.07
C GLU A 45 -4.58 2.63 12.77
N LEU A 46 -4.83 1.33 12.89
CA LEU A 46 -5.13 0.44 11.78
C LEU A 46 -6.44 -0.25 12.09
N LYS A 47 -7.42 -0.14 11.19
CA LYS A 47 -8.70 -0.85 11.29
C LYS A 47 -8.90 -1.71 10.06
N LEU A 48 -9.61 -2.82 10.22
CA LEU A 48 -10.15 -3.58 9.12
C LEU A 48 -11.57 -3.05 8.84
N VAL A 49 -11.87 -2.75 7.58
CA VAL A 49 -13.22 -2.36 7.15
C VAL A 49 -13.73 -3.35 6.12
N GLU A 50 -15.01 -3.67 6.22
CA GLU A 50 -15.73 -4.42 5.19
C GLU A 50 -15.98 -3.51 3.98
N ALA A 51 -15.86 -4.08 2.78
CA ALA A 51 -16.18 -3.40 1.55
C ALA A 51 -17.70 -3.18 1.46
N PRO A 52 -18.20 -1.93 1.32
CA PRO A 52 -19.57 -1.76 0.88
C PRO A 52 -19.65 -2.40 -0.51
N GLY A 53 -20.60 -3.31 -0.72
CA GLY A 53 -20.74 -4.18 -1.90
C GLY A 53 -20.89 -3.48 -3.27
N SER A 54 -20.64 -2.17 -3.36
CA SER A 54 -20.69 -1.34 -4.56
C SER A 54 -19.68 -0.17 -4.50
N GLY A 55 -18.42 -0.42 -4.14
CA GLY A 55 -17.38 0.62 -4.00
C GLY A 55 -16.18 0.47 -4.94
N ASP A 56 -15.36 1.53 -5.03
CA ASP A 56 -14.10 1.62 -5.78
C ASP A 56 -12.99 0.72 -5.20
N TRP A 57 -13.16 -0.59 -5.39
CA TRP A 57 -12.23 -1.62 -4.98
C TRP A 57 -11.37 -2.09 -6.15
N ASP A 58 -10.10 -2.43 -5.87
CA ASP A 58 -9.13 -2.79 -6.90
C ASP A 58 -9.40 -4.20 -7.47
N ASP A 59 -10.19 -4.98 -6.73
CA ASP A 59 -10.63 -6.35 -7.01
C ASP A 59 -12.09 -6.50 -6.53
N GLU A 60 -12.97 -6.92 -7.43
CA GLU A 60 -14.40 -7.15 -7.16
C GLU A 60 -14.63 -8.24 -6.10
N LEU A 61 -13.62 -9.09 -5.87
CA LEU A 61 -13.66 -10.16 -4.87
C LEU A 61 -13.12 -9.73 -3.49
N GLN A 62 -12.54 -8.52 -3.37
CA GLN A 62 -11.98 -8.05 -2.11
C GLN A 62 -13.08 -7.59 -1.15
N GLN A 63 -13.39 -8.41 -0.14
CA GLN A 63 -14.42 -8.12 0.86
C GLN A 63 -13.96 -7.23 2.02
N TYR A 64 -12.65 -7.13 2.27
CA TYR A 64 -12.11 -6.37 3.41
C TYR A 64 -10.88 -5.54 3.01
N ARG A 65 -10.68 -4.37 3.64
CA ARG A 65 -9.43 -3.59 3.57
C ARG A 65 -8.93 -3.19 4.91
N PHE A 66 -7.61 -3.11 5.01
CA PHE A 66 -6.99 -2.33 6.05
C PHE A 66 -7.05 -0.83 5.71
N VAL A 67 -7.43 -0.03 6.70
CA VAL A 67 -7.40 1.43 6.66
C VAL A 67 -6.45 1.90 7.75
N ALA A 68 -5.36 2.52 7.35
CA ALA A 68 -4.45 3.20 8.26
C ALA A 68 -4.90 4.65 8.45
N SER A 69 -5.01 5.10 9.69
CA SER A 69 -5.43 6.45 10.03
C SER A 69 -4.47 7.15 10.97
N TRP A 70 -4.28 8.45 10.76
CA TRP A 70 -3.46 9.31 11.61
C TRP A 70 -3.86 10.77 11.53
N LYS A 71 -3.36 11.56 12.48
CA LYS A 71 -3.56 13.01 12.53
C LYS A 71 -2.30 13.74 12.08
N LEU A 72 -2.45 14.64 11.11
CA LEU A 72 -1.39 15.54 10.66
C LEU A 72 -1.17 16.66 11.69
N LYS A 73 0.09 16.97 11.95
CA LYS A 73 0.51 18.08 12.80
C LYS A 73 0.31 19.39 12.05
N SER A 74 -0.15 20.41 12.75
CA SER A 74 -0.10 21.78 12.24
C SER A 74 1.36 22.19 12.04
N VAL A 75 1.69 22.79 10.91
CA VAL A 75 3.01 23.40 10.68
C VAL A 75 2.84 24.90 10.67
N GLU A 76 3.49 25.59 11.61
CA GLU A 76 3.45 27.05 11.72
C GLU A 76 4.10 27.75 10.52
N THR A 77 4.95 27.05 9.77
CA THR A 77 5.56 27.52 8.52
C THR A 77 5.63 26.39 7.50
N PRO A 78 5.19 26.59 6.24
CA PRO A 78 5.42 25.66 5.14
C PRO A 78 6.91 25.32 5.01
N THR A 79 7.34 24.19 5.55
CA THR A 79 8.73 23.74 5.45
C THR A 79 8.87 22.94 4.17
N GLY A 80 9.23 23.62 3.08
CA GLY A 80 9.51 22.96 1.81
C GLY A 80 9.61 23.94 0.65
N ARG A 81 10.59 23.73 -0.22
CA ARG A 81 10.63 24.43 -1.50
C ARG A 81 9.49 23.89 -2.35
N THR A 82 8.50 24.73 -2.64
CA THR A 82 7.47 24.39 -3.62
C THR A 82 8.14 24.20 -4.97
N TRP A 83 8.07 22.99 -5.51
CA TRP A 83 8.70 22.66 -6.79
C TRP A 83 7.76 21.82 -7.65
N ASN A 84 8.02 21.84 -8.97
CA ASN A 84 7.21 21.19 -9.99
C ASN A 84 8.06 20.22 -10.81
N SER A 85 7.55 19.02 -11.04
CA SER A 85 8.17 18.01 -11.89
C SER A 85 8.07 18.26 -13.40
N SER A 86 7.33 19.28 -13.87
CA SER A 86 7.18 19.62 -15.29
C SER A 86 8.51 19.64 -16.04
N ARG A 87 9.53 20.34 -15.50
CA ARG A 87 10.85 20.43 -16.13
C ARG A 87 11.55 19.08 -16.22
N LEU A 88 11.39 18.21 -15.23
CA LEU A 88 11.96 16.86 -15.26
C LEU A 88 11.25 15.98 -16.30
N ILE A 89 9.93 16.13 -16.44
CA ILE A 89 9.13 15.41 -17.43
C ILE A 89 9.49 15.87 -18.85
N GLU A 90 9.74 17.16 -19.04
CA GLU A 90 10.17 17.74 -20.33
C GLU A 90 11.56 17.25 -20.77
N GLN A 91 12.43 16.92 -19.82
CA GLN A 91 13.78 16.37 -20.07
C GLN A 91 13.79 14.87 -20.43
N LEU A 92 12.65 14.19 -20.36
CA LEU A 92 12.52 12.82 -20.84
C LEU A 92 12.47 12.78 -22.37
N SER A 93 13.12 11.77 -22.96
CA SER A 93 12.93 11.42 -24.36
C SER A 93 11.46 11.03 -24.63
N PRO A 94 10.99 11.03 -25.89
CA PRO A 94 9.62 10.65 -26.20
C PRO A 94 9.23 9.26 -25.68
N ALA A 95 10.14 8.28 -25.79
CA ALA A 95 9.91 6.92 -25.29
C ALA A 95 9.82 6.86 -23.77
N GLU A 96 10.79 7.48 -23.07
CA GLU A 96 10.78 7.57 -21.60
C GLU A 96 9.53 8.29 -21.06
N ARG A 97 9.07 9.32 -21.77
CA ARG A 97 7.86 10.07 -21.39
C ARG A 97 6.60 9.24 -21.60
N ALA A 98 6.54 8.41 -22.64
CA ALA A 98 5.45 7.49 -22.87
C ALA A 98 5.39 6.42 -21.77
N GLU A 99 6.51 5.77 -21.45
CA GLU A 99 6.62 4.79 -20.36
C GLU A 99 6.24 5.42 -19.00
N PHE A 100 6.72 6.62 -18.70
CA PHE A 100 6.35 7.34 -17.48
C PHE A 100 4.85 7.59 -17.38
N ARG A 101 4.21 7.99 -18.49
CA ARG A 101 2.76 8.21 -18.53
C ARG A 101 2.00 6.91 -18.36
N GLU A 102 2.37 5.85 -19.07
CA GLU A 102 1.77 4.51 -18.92
C GLU A 102 1.80 4.05 -17.46
N HIS A 103 2.94 4.24 -16.78
CA HIS A 103 3.02 3.94 -15.36
C HIS A 103 2.10 4.81 -14.52
N CYS A 104 1.98 6.12 -14.78
CA CYS A 104 1.05 6.98 -14.05
C CYS A 104 -0.42 6.63 -14.32
N ASP A 105 -0.76 6.33 -15.56
CA ASP A 105 -2.10 5.94 -16.00
C ASP A 105 -2.53 4.65 -15.30
N PHE A 106 -1.61 3.69 -15.10
CA PHE A 106 -1.89 2.50 -14.28
C PHE A 106 -2.37 2.84 -12.86
N TYR A 107 -1.80 3.84 -12.18
CA TYR A 107 -2.26 4.24 -10.84
C TYR A 107 -3.63 4.93 -10.88
N LEU A 108 -3.93 5.66 -11.95
CA LEU A 108 -5.23 6.32 -12.16
C LEU A 108 -6.32 5.29 -12.50
N GLU A 109 -6.04 4.34 -13.39
CA GLU A 109 -6.94 3.24 -13.75
C GLU A 109 -7.31 2.40 -12.53
N LYS A 110 -6.34 2.16 -11.64
CA LYS A 110 -6.56 1.47 -10.37
C LYS A 110 -7.26 2.31 -9.32
N LYS A 111 -7.58 3.59 -9.60
CA LYS A 111 -8.16 4.55 -8.63
C LYS A 111 -7.33 4.66 -7.35
N TRP A 112 -6.03 4.39 -7.45
CA TRP A 112 -5.09 4.64 -6.36
C TRP A 112 -4.76 6.12 -6.28
N TRP A 113 -4.73 6.76 -7.45
CA TRP A 113 -4.71 8.20 -7.63
C TRP A 113 -6.01 8.63 -8.32
N GLU A 114 -6.52 9.78 -7.92
CA GLU A 114 -7.71 10.40 -8.52
C GLU A 114 -7.37 11.83 -8.92
N VAL A 115 -7.88 12.30 -10.06
CA VAL A 115 -7.70 13.69 -10.49
C VAL A 115 -8.63 14.59 -9.68
N CYS A 116 -8.11 15.68 -9.13
CA CYS A 116 -8.94 16.66 -8.44
C CYS A 116 -9.71 17.52 -9.47
N ASP A 117 -11.03 17.58 -9.34
CA ASP A 117 -11.88 18.52 -10.09
C ASP A 117 -11.67 19.94 -9.57
N GLY A 118 -10.61 20.64 -10.03
CA GLY A 118 -10.43 22.05 -9.71
C GLY A 118 -8.99 22.55 -9.71
N GLN A 119 -8.76 23.54 -10.59
CA GLN A 119 -7.65 24.50 -10.68
C GLN A 119 -6.24 23.97 -10.97
N ASP A 120 -5.66 24.51 -12.06
CA ASP A 120 -4.22 24.74 -12.16
C ASP A 120 -3.79 25.53 -10.91
N LEU A 121 -3.33 24.84 -9.86
CA LEU A 121 -2.84 25.48 -8.64
C LEU A 121 -1.46 26.13 -8.96
N PRO A 122 -1.35 27.47 -8.96
CA PRO A 122 -0.07 28.13 -9.20
C PRO A 122 0.81 27.99 -7.96
N GLY A 123 1.80 27.10 -8.05
CA GLY A 123 2.69 26.77 -6.93
C GLY A 123 2.09 25.69 -6.04
N GLY A 124 2.86 24.63 -5.79
CA GLY A 124 2.39 23.47 -5.05
C GLY A 124 1.85 23.85 -3.66
N GLU A 125 0.70 23.30 -3.30
CA GLU A 125 0.15 23.43 -1.95
C GLU A 125 1.21 22.96 -0.92
N PRO A 126 1.45 23.73 0.14
CA PRO A 126 2.22 23.26 1.29
C PRO A 126 1.70 21.89 1.75
N GLY A 127 2.53 20.85 1.70
CA GLY A 127 2.14 19.49 2.11
C GLY A 127 1.81 18.51 0.98
N ALA A 128 1.64 18.97 -0.27
CA ALA A 128 1.38 18.07 -1.38
C ALA A 128 2.65 17.29 -1.80
N GLY A 129 2.49 16.00 -2.05
CA GLY A 129 3.54 15.14 -2.58
C GLY A 129 3.80 15.43 -4.06
N ILE A 130 5.07 15.53 -4.48
CA ILE A 130 5.41 15.78 -5.90
C ILE A 130 5.81 14.48 -6.58
N ILE A 131 5.08 14.08 -7.62
CA ILE A 131 5.39 12.93 -8.46
C ILE A 131 6.36 13.36 -9.56
N PHE A 132 7.46 12.64 -9.72
CA PHE A 132 8.48 12.91 -10.73
C PHE A 132 9.09 11.62 -11.30
N PRO A 133 9.62 11.67 -12.53
CA PRO A 133 10.26 10.51 -13.14
C PRO A 133 11.65 10.27 -12.55
N VAL A 134 11.98 9.00 -12.32
CA VAL A 134 13.33 8.55 -11.97
C VAL A 134 13.80 7.51 -12.96
N ARG A 135 14.95 7.78 -13.59
CA ARG A 135 15.66 6.80 -14.44
C ARG A 135 16.23 5.68 -13.58
N GLN A 136 15.99 4.45 -13.99
CA GLN A 136 16.58 3.28 -13.36
C GLN A 136 17.88 2.88 -14.04
N ASP A 137 18.65 2.08 -13.33
CA ASP A 137 19.73 1.33 -13.95
C ASP A 137 19.18 0.34 -14.99
N SER A 138 19.92 0.20 -16.09
CA SER A 138 19.66 -0.71 -17.22
C SER A 138 19.46 -2.18 -16.85
N SER A 139 19.91 -2.59 -15.65
CA SER A 139 19.72 -3.92 -15.09
C SER A 139 18.30 -4.19 -14.56
N LYS A 140 17.42 -3.18 -14.54
CA LYS A 140 16.03 -3.27 -14.07
C LYS A 140 15.06 -3.37 -15.23
N THR A 141 13.93 -4.04 -15.00
CA THR A 141 12.89 -4.29 -16.01
C THR A 141 12.12 -3.05 -16.43
N THR A 142 12.03 -2.04 -15.56
CA THR A 142 11.44 -0.73 -15.83
C THR A 142 12.55 0.31 -15.94
N THR A 143 12.57 1.06 -17.04
CA THR A 143 13.60 2.07 -17.34
C THR A 143 13.27 3.40 -16.68
N ILE A 144 11.99 3.76 -16.61
CA ILE A 144 11.49 4.94 -15.90
C ILE A 144 10.45 4.54 -14.87
N ARG A 145 10.49 5.15 -13.69
CA ARG A 145 9.45 4.93 -12.66
C ARG A 145 8.96 6.24 -12.05
N PRO A 146 7.66 6.37 -11.76
CA PRO A 146 7.14 7.47 -10.98
C PRO A 146 7.55 7.32 -9.52
N VAL A 147 8.09 8.38 -8.95
CA VAL A 147 8.46 8.48 -7.54
C VAL A 147 7.78 9.70 -6.94
N VAL A 148 7.32 9.58 -5.70
CA VAL A 148 6.65 10.66 -4.98
C VAL A 148 7.58 11.23 -3.91
N ASP A 149 7.82 12.54 -3.96
CA ASP A 149 8.46 13.29 -2.89
C ASP A 149 7.43 13.65 -1.82
N LEU A 150 7.39 12.85 -0.76
CA LEU A 150 6.46 13.00 0.37
C LEU A 150 7.12 13.62 1.60
N ARG A 151 8.30 14.23 1.47
CA ARG A 151 9.04 14.79 2.62
C ARG A 151 8.22 15.79 3.43
N SER A 152 7.41 16.62 2.74
CA SER A 152 6.53 17.58 3.42
C SER A 152 5.42 16.88 4.21
N THR A 153 4.79 15.85 3.63
CA THR A 153 3.75 15.05 4.29
C THR A 153 4.32 14.27 5.49
N ASN A 154 5.52 13.71 5.34
CA ASN A 154 6.19 12.97 6.41
C ASN A 154 6.61 13.88 7.57
N ALA A 155 7.01 15.13 7.29
CA ALA A 155 7.32 16.09 8.34
C ALA A 155 6.09 16.44 9.20
N GLN A 156 4.89 16.38 8.59
CA GLN A 156 3.60 16.62 9.26
C GLN A 156 3.07 15.39 9.98
N SER A 157 3.55 14.20 9.65
CA SER A 157 3.03 12.97 10.24
C SER A 157 3.66 12.69 11.63
N PRO A 158 3.00 11.90 12.48
CA PRO A 158 3.62 11.36 13.68
C PRO A 158 4.87 10.54 13.30
N ARG A 159 5.84 10.40 14.21
CA ARG A 159 7.02 9.57 13.91
C ARG A 159 6.71 8.14 14.29
N VAL A 160 6.93 7.20 13.38
CA VAL A 160 6.86 5.77 13.70
C VAL A 160 8.20 5.32 14.27
N SER A 161 8.18 4.66 15.44
CA SER A 161 9.37 4.01 16.00
C SER A 161 9.75 2.79 15.14
N ALA A 162 11.05 2.61 14.90
CA ALA A 162 11.57 1.44 14.20
C ALA A 162 11.62 0.17 15.08
N GLU A 163 11.13 0.22 16.32
CA GLU A 163 11.07 -0.90 17.26
C GLU A 163 9.97 -1.92 16.91
N GLN A 164 9.95 -2.37 15.66
CA GLN A 164 9.11 -3.49 15.23
C GLN A 164 9.94 -4.77 15.17
N LEU A 165 9.28 -5.91 15.43
CA LEU A 165 9.89 -7.23 15.25
C LEU A 165 10.37 -7.36 13.81
N GLY A 166 11.67 -7.54 13.62
CA GLY A 166 12.28 -7.55 12.31
C GLY A 166 12.07 -8.88 11.59
N THR A 167 12.38 -8.90 10.29
CA THR A 167 12.39 -10.14 9.49
C THR A 167 13.26 -11.21 10.12
N ARG A 168 14.37 -10.83 10.77
CA ARG A 168 15.26 -11.75 11.49
C ARG A 168 14.53 -12.49 12.61
N ASP A 169 13.74 -11.78 13.42
CA ASP A 169 13.00 -12.36 14.54
C ASP A 169 11.93 -13.34 14.03
N ALA A 170 11.22 -12.95 12.97
CA ALA A 170 10.24 -13.82 12.30
C ALA A 170 10.89 -15.10 11.76
N VAL A 171 12.05 -15.00 11.10
CA VAL A 171 12.80 -16.16 10.57
C VAL A 171 13.30 -17.05 11.70
N MET A 172 13.78 -16.49 12.80
CA MET A 172 14.23 -17.27 13.95
C MET A 172 13.08 -18.04 14.61
N ARG A 173 11.91 -17.40 14.76
CA ARG A 173 10.70 -18.07 15.26
C ARG A 173 10.23 -19.18 14.32
N LEU A 174 10.22 -18.91 13.02
CA LEU A 174 9.88 -19.92 12.01
C LEU A 174 10.80 -21.12 12.11
N ARG A 175 12.12 -20.90 12.13
CA ARG A 175 13.14 -21.96 12.26
C ARG A 175 12.93 -22.82 13.50
N GLY A 176 12.60 -22.20 14.63
CA GLY A 176 12.31 -22.92 15.88
C GLY A 176 11.06 -23.81 15.82
N ALA A 177 10.12 -23.52 14.93
CA ALA A 177 8.87 -24.26 14.77
C ALA A 177 8.92 -25.36 13.69
N LEU A 178 9.91 -25.33 12.79
CA LEU A 178 10.01 -26.30 11.69
C LEU A 178 10.33 -27.70 12.21
N ARG A 179 9.61 -28.70 11.68
CA ARG A 179 9.83 -30.13 11.97
C ARG A 179 10.41 -30.83 10.75
N ARG A 180 10.90 -32.06 10.94
CA ARG A 180 11.36 -32.90 9.83
C ARG A 180 10.19 -33.07 8.84
N HIS A 181 10.45 -32.81 7.57
CA HIS A 181 9.46 -32.78 6.47
C HIS A 181 8.52 -31.56 6.41
N SER A 182 8.78 -30.50 7.17
CA SER A 182 8.09 -29.22 6.96
C SER A 182 8.40 -28.65 5.57
N VAL A 183 7.38 -28.11 4.91
CA VAL A 183 7.50 -27.37 3.65
C VAL A 183 7.25 -25.90 3.94
N VAL A 184 8.18 -25.03 3.53
CA VAL A 184 8.01 -23.58 3.62
C VAL A 184 7.55 -23.07 2.26
N ARG A 185 6.48 -22.28 2.27
CA ARG A 185 6.00 -21.54 1.10
C ARG A 185 6.21 -20.05 1.38
N GLN A 186 6.74 -19.35 0.38
CA GLN A 186 6.91 -17.91 0.43
C GLN A 186 5.97 -17.29 -0.59
N PHE A 187 5.23 -16.28 -0.16
CA PHE A 187 4.36 -15.47 -0.99
C PHE A 187 4.87 -14.04 -0.94
N ASP A 188 4.87 -13.36 -2.08
CA ASP A 188 5.19 -11.94 -2.17
C ASP A 188 3.90 -11.19 -2.53
N LEU A 189 3.58 -10.18 -1.75
CA LEU A 189 2.41 -9.34 -1.98
C LEU A 189 2.80 -8.22 -2.93
N SER A 190 2.50 -8.40 -4.21
CA SER A 190 2.70 -7.36 -5.21
C SER A 190 1.95 -6.09 -4.81
N LYS A 191 2.64 -4.95 -4.83
CA LYS A 191 2.08 -3.62 -4.52
C LYS A 191 1.36 -3.55 -3.14
N ALA A 192 1.82 -4.33 -2.16
CA ALA A 192 1.20 -4.46 -0.83
C ALA A 192 0.75 -3.14 -0.18
N PHE A 193 1.56 -2.08 -0.29
CA PHE A 193 1.20 -0.78 0.29
C PHE A 193 -0.07 -0.19 -0.33
N TYR A 194 -0.26 -0.32 -1.65
CA TYR A 194 -1.46 0.19 -2.31
C TYR A 194 -2.73 -0.61 -2.01
N CYS A 195 -2.61 -1.79 -1.39
CA CYS A 195 -3.76 -2.54 -0.87
C CYS A 195 -4.29 -1.95 0.44
N ILE A 196 -3.57 -1.02 1.08
CA ILE A 196 -3.93 -0.37 2.33
C ILE A 196 -4.50 1.01 2.01
N SER A 197 -5.72 1.27 2.47
CA SER A 197 -6.34 2.60 2.42
C SER A 197 -5.76 3.52 3.50
N VAL A 198 -5.80 4.82 3.25
CA VAL A 198 -5.35 5.83 4.22
C VAL A 198 -6.45 6.85 4.52
N GLU A 199 -6.58 7.20 5.80
CA GLU A 199 -7.47 8.26 6.29
C GLU A 199 -6.66 9.23 7.13
N CYS A 200 -6.38 10.42 6.59
CA CYS A 200 -5.68 11.47 7.33
C CYS A 200 -6.70 12.46 7.91
N SER A 201 -6.39 13.03 9.07
CA SER A 201 -7.13 14.18 9.59
C SER A 201 -6.19 15.37 9.80
N GLY A 202 -6.69 16.58 9.52
CA GLY A 202 -5.99 17.83 9.80
C GLY A 202 -5.88 18.11 11.30
N ALA A 203 -5.17 19.18 11.67
CA ALA A 203 -5.05 19.60 13.06
C ALA A 203 -6.42 19.94 13.69
N ASP A 204 -7.34 20.43 12.86
CA ASP A 204 -8.75 20.73 13.15
C ASP A 204 -9.65 19.47 13.30
N GLY A 205 -9.12 18.29 13.00
CA GLY A 205 -9.85 17.02 13.05
C GLY A 205 -10.70 16.75 11.82
N LEU A 206 -10.68 17.62 10.80
CA LEU A 206 -11.37 17.36 9.54
C LEU A 206 -10.60 16.33 8.70
N GLN A 207 -11.33 15.40 8.10
CA GLN A 207 -10.74 14.39 7.23
C GLN A 207 -10.15 15.07 5.99
N THR A 208 -8.92 14.69 5.65
CA THR A 208 -8.19 15.21 4.50
C THR A 208 -7.54 14.06 3.73
N SER A 209 -7.39 14.23 2.42
CA SER A 209 -6.71 13.27 1.55
C SER A 209 -5.25 13.68 1.33
N ILE A 210 -4.41 12.71 1.00
CA ILE A 210 -3.02 13.00 0.64
C ILE A 210 -3.02 13.60 -0.76
N LYS A 211 -2.72 14.91 -0.84
CA LYS A 211 -2.62 15.62 -2.12
C LYS A 211 -1.31 15.27 -2.80
N LEU A 212 -1.38 14.94 -4.09
CA LEU A 212 -0.26 14.66 -4.96
C LEU A 212 -0.27 15.60 -6.17
N ARG A 213 0.88 15.74 -6.83
CA ARG A 213 0.99 16.56 -8.04
C ARG A 213 1.96 15.99 -9.05
N ILE A 214 1.55 15.96 -10.31
CA ILE A 214 2.39 15.56 -11.45
C ILE A 214 2.36 16.65 -12.52
N GLY A 215 3.49 17.34 -12.72
CA GLY A 215 3.51 18.52 -13.58
C GLY A 215 2.52 19.57 -13.09
N LYS A 216 1.49 19.85 -13.89
CA LYS A 216 0.41 20.79 -13.55
C LYS A 216 -0.83 20.10 -12.95
N THR A 217 -0.92 18.78 -13.04
CA THR A 217 -2.09 18.03 -12.63
C THR A 217 -2.07 17.79 -11.12
N ALA A 218 -3.13 18.22 -10.44
CA ALA A 218 -3.39 17.91 -9.03
C ALA A 218 -4.12 16.56 -8.93
N LEU A 219 -3.69 15.75 -7.96
CA LEU A 219 -4.20 14.42 -7.71
C LEU A 219 -4.45 14.22 -6.21
N GLU A 220 -5.28 13.24 -5.89
CA GLU A 220 -5.49 12.72 -4.54
C GLU A 220 -5.06 11.27 -4.44
N CYS A 221 -4.46 10.89 -3.32
CA CYS A 221 -4.08 9.53 -3.00
C CYS A 221 -4.81 9.08 -1.73
N ARG A 222 -5.60 8.01 -1.87
CA ARG A 222 -6.32 7.36 -0.76
C ARG A 222 -5.71 6.03 -0.35
N ARG A 223 -4.52 5.74 -0.86
CA ARG A 223 -3.74 4.53 -0.58
C ARG A 223 -2.43 4.88 0.10
N LEU A 224 -1.84 3.91 0.79
CA LEU A 224 -0.53 4.05 1.40
C LEU A 224 0.54 4.08 0.29
N ALA A 225 0.89 5.28 -0.17
CA ALA A 225 1.88 5.49 -1.22
C ALA A 225 3.30 5.17 -0.75
N PHE A 226 4.14 4.69 -1.66
CA PHE A 226 5.57 4.52 -1.39
C PHE A 226 6.21 5.86 -1.01
N GLY A 227 6.96 5.86 0.09
CA GLY A 227 7.65 7.04 0.59
C GLY A 227 6.93 7.75 1.73
N LEU A 228 5.72 7.31 2.12
CA LEU A 228 5.12 7.69 3.40
C LEU A 228 5.90 7.03 4.56
N ALA A 229 6.17 7.80 5.61
CA ALA A 229 6.93 7.39 6.79
C ALA A 229 6.05 7.18 8.03
#